data_AF-C5NND2-F1
#
_entry.id   AF-C5NND2-F1
#
_cell.length_a   1.000
_cell.length_b   1.000
_cell.length_c   1.000
_cell.angle_alpha   90.00
_cell.angle_beta   90.00
_cell.angle_gamma   90.00
#
_symmetry.space_group_name_H-M   'P 1'
#
loop_
_entity.id
_entity.type
_entity.pdbx_description
1 polymer ?
#
loop_
_entity_poly.entity_id
_entity_poly.type
_entity_poly.pdbx_seq_one_letter_code
_entity_poly.pdbx_strand_id
1 'polypeptide(L)'
;MKKLNKFREPINVFPASLGAAEQDVFALVLCEISKVVGFNSTQIKQCDDFEKKPIPYQFEFSEEELTTLFQCSVDNLRKTIEPAAKSLVKREVSYSSERGFDVFSPIARARYNMGQPFFIEMAPSVAELLAENVEAGFSEIDFKLFVSLSGRYERRLLKALSQWKHNPSKEVKFKIQDYRDYIGLEDGEYQRTEALVRKTIKKPISDIIEKSEGCWVPTDPEKKGFLLTREGKGRAYTHVTLKLRYDPKAALLL
;
A
#
# COMPACT_ATOMS: atom_id res chain seq x y z
N MET A 1 -20.00 -0.06 -13.01
CA MET A 1 -18.54 -0.05 -12.75
C MET A 1 -18.20 -1.09 -11.68
N LYS A 2 -17.26 -2.00 -11.94
CA LYS A 2 -16.73 -2.93 -10.92
C LYS A 2 -15.81 -2.13 -9.99
N LYS A 3 -16.37 -1.58 -8.91
CA LYS A 3 -15.67 -0.58 -8.09
C LYS A 3 -14.32 -1.10 -7.55
N LEU A 4 -13.25 -0.36 -7.84
CA LEU A 4 -11.95 -0.50 -7.21
C LEU A 4 -12.06 -0.06 -5.74
N ASN A 5 -12.47 -1.00 -4.87
CA ASN A 5 -12.72 -0.68 -3.45
C ASN A 5 -11.56 -1.08 -2.54
N LYS A 6 -10.76 -2.08 -2.95
CA LYS A 6 -9.68 -2.63 -2.16
C LYS A 6 -8.65 -3.34 -3.03
N PHE A 7 -7.44 -3.44 -2.51
CA PHE A 7 -6.37 -4.24 -3.11
C PHE A 7 -5.62 -5.04 -2.06
N ARG A 8 -4.89 -6.04 -2.53
CA ARG A 8 -4.00 -6.88 -1.73
C ARG A 8 -2.58 -6.52 -2.14
N GLU A 9 -1.83 -5.94 -1.20
CA GLU A 9 -0.40 -5.67 -1.41
C GLU A 9 0.43 -6.81 -0.81
N PRO A 10 1.34 -7.42 -1.59
CA PRO A 10 2.33 -8.36 -1.07
C PRO A 10 3.14 -7.80 0.10
N ILE A 11 3.49 -8.66 1.04
CA ILE A 11 4.30 -8.25 2.21
C ILE A 11 5.73 -7.88 1.80
N ASN A 12 6.37 -8.67 0.91
CA ASN A 12 7.82 -8.63 0.70
C ASN A 12 8.31 -8.07 -0.65
N VAL A 13 7.40 -7.67 -1.54
CA VAL A 13 7.78 -7.41 -2.95
C VAL A 13 8.07 -5.93 -3.23
N PHE A 14 7.75 -5.00 -2.31
CA PHE A 14 7.58 -3.60 -2.70
C PHE A 14 8.57 -2.61 -2.06
N PRO A 15 9.21 -1.73 -2.86
CA PRO A 15 10.23 -0.83 -2.36
C PRO A 15 9.60 0.23 -1.46
N ALA A 16 10.08 0.33 -0.23
CA ALA A 16 9.52 1.22 0.78
C ALA A 16 9.52 2.70 0.36
N SER A 17 10.46 3.11 -0.50
CA SER A 17 10.77 4.51 -0.84
C SER A 17 9.84 5.19 -1.86
N LEU A 18 8.84 4.50 -2.41
CA LEU A 18 7.92 5.12 -3.38
C LEU A 18 7.17 6.32 -2.79
N GLY A 19 7.07 7.39 -3.58
CA GLY A 19 6.21 8.53 -3.31
C GLY A 19 4.72 8.18 -3.42
N ALA A 20 3.86 9.09 -2.95
CA ALA A 20 2.41 8.86 -2.93
C ALA A 20 1.85 8.57 -4.34
N ALA A 21 2.17 9.38 -5.34
CA ALA A 21 1.65 9.18 -6.70
C ALA A 21 2.16 7.87 -7.35
N GLU A 22 3.38 7.43 -7.06
CA GLU A 22 3.89 6.11 -7.49
C GLU A 22 3.10 4.98 -6.85
N GLN A 23 2.80 5.11 -5.55
CA GLN A 23 1.96 4.17 -4.82
C GLN A 23 0.52 4.14 -5.36
N ASP A 24 -0.05 5.27 -5.76
CA ASP A 24 -1.38 5.35 -6.40
C ASP A 24 -1.43 4.56 -7.71
N VAL A 25 -0.50 4.84 -8.62
CA VAL A 25 -0.45 4.19 -9.93
C VAL A 25 -0.24 2.69 -9.78
N PHE A 26 0.59 2.26 -8.84
CA PHE A 26 0.80 0.84 -8.61
C PHE A 26 -0.41 0.15 -7.94
N ALA A 27 -1.08 0.82 -7.02
CA ALA A 27 -2.29 0.29 -6.37
C ALA A 27 -3.43 0.01 -7.36
N LEU A 28 -3.54 0.80 -8.45
CA LEU A 28 -4.49 0.51 -9.54
C LEU A 28 -4.28 -0.90 -10.12
N VAL A 29 -3.02 -1.22 -10.42
CA VAL A 29 -2.65 -2.53 -10.98
C VAL A 29 -2.89 -3.65 -9.97
N LEU A 30 -2.51 -3.43 -8.71
CA LEU A 30 -2.78 -4.39 -7.63
C LEU A 30 -4.27 -4.64 -7.44
N CYS A 31 -5.15 -3.66 -7.64
CA CYS A 31 -6.59 -3.88 -7.57
C CYS A 31 -7.06 -4.89 -8.62
N GLU A 32 -6.61 -4.76 -9.88
CA GLU A 32 -6.99 -5.68 -10.95
C GLU A 32 -6.42 -7.10 -10.74
N ILE A 33 -5.15 -7.21 -10.34
CA ILE A 33 -4.55 -8.50 -9.96
C ILE A 33 -5.33 -9.11 -8.79
N SER A 34 -5.65 -8.33 -7.77
CA SER A 34 -6.39 -8.80 -6.58
C SER A 34 -7.78 -9.33 -6.91
N LYS A 35 -8.47 -8.75 -7.91
CA LYS A 35 -9.77 -9.24 -8.38
C LYS A 35 -9.65 -10.66 -8.94
N VAL A 36 -8.64 -10.90 -9.76
CA VAL A 36 -8.41 -12.22 -10.39
C VAL A 36 -7.93 -13.24 -9.38
N VAL A 37 -6.96 -12.90 -8.52
CA VAL A 37 -6.51 -13.77 -7.43
C VAL A 37 -7.67 -14.15 -6.51
N GLY A 38 -8.47 -13.17 -6.07
CA GLY A 38 -9.63 -13.42 -5.22
C GLY A 38 -10.70 -14.31 -5.88
N PHE A 39 -10.94 -14.12 -7.18
CA PHE A 39 -11.84 -14.97 -7.95
C PHE A 39 -11.33 -16.42 -8.02
N ASN A 40 -10.07 -16.61 -8.43
CA ASN A 40 -9.45 -17.93 -8.54
C ASN A 40 -9.45 -18.66 -7.19
N SER A 41 -9.05 -17.99 -6.09
CA SER A 41 -9.06 -18.60 -4.75
C SER A 41 -10.46 -19.03 -4.28
N THR A 42 -11.52 -18.36 -4.75
CA THR A 42 -12.91 -18.70 -4.38
C THR A 42 -13.40 -19.89 -5.18
N GLN A 43 -13.12 -19.92 -6.48
CA GLN A 43 -13.58 -20.99 -7.37
C GLN A 43 -12.89 -22.33 -7.09
N ILE A 44 -11.59 -22.32 -6.80
CA ILE A 44 -10.84 -23.54 -6.42
C ILE A 44 -11.43 -24.20 -5.17
N LYS A 45 -11.99 -23.42 -4.23
CA LYS A 45 -12.64 -23.97 -3.04
C LYS A 45 -14.02 -24.58 -3.31
N GLN A 46 -14.60 -24.29 -4.47
CA GLN A 46 -15.97 -24.70 -4.84
C GLN A 46 -15.97 -25.83 -5.87
N CYS A 47 -14.95 -25.94 -6.70
CA CYS A 47 -14.86 -26.92 -7.78
C CYS A 47 -13.40 -27.35 -8.00
N ASP A 48 -13.14 -28.65 -7.87
CA ASP A 48 -11.79 -29.23 -8.02
C ASP A 48 -11.27 -29.19 -9.47
N ASP A 49 -12.16 -29.15 -10.47
CA ASP A 49 -11.83 -29.09 -11.91
C ASP A 49 -11.77 -27.66 -12.47
N PHE A 50 -11.64 -26.65 -11.59
CA PHE A 50 -11.63 -25.25 -12.03
C PHE A 50 -10.27 -24.83 -12.64
N GLU A 51 -10.29 -24.44 -13.90
CA GLU A 51 -9.14 -23.83 -14.58
C GLU A 51 -8.96 -22.36 -14.15
N LYS A 52 -7.79 -22.03 -13.58
CA LYS A 52 -7.47 -20.67 -13.11
C LYS A 52 -7.57 -19.67 -14.26
N LYS A 53 -8.23 -18.53 -14.01
CA LYS A 53 -8.14 -17.38 -14.93
C LYS A 53 -6.69 -16.86 -14.96
N PRO A 54 -6.15 -16.51 -16.14
CA PRO A 54 -4.81 -15.97 -16.25
C PRO A 54 -4.71 -14.62 -15.54
N ILE A 55 -3.55 -14.34 -14.94
CA ILE A 55 -3.30 -13.06 -14.30
C ILE A 55 -3.14 -11.97 -15.38
N PRO A 56 -3.88 -10.84 -15.28
CA PRO A 56 -3.73 -9.74 -16.22
C PRO A 56 -2.36 -9.09 -16.06
N TYR A 57 -1.77 -8.68 -17.18
CA TYR A 57 -0.51 -7.93 -17.22
C TYR A 57 -0.64 -6.64 -18.04
N GLN A 58 -1.82 -6.40 -18.64
CA GLN A 58 -2.20 -5.16 -19.32
C GLN A 58 -3.46 -4.62 -18.65
N PHE A 59 -3.47 -3.32 -18.37
CA PHE A 59 -4.47 -2.66 -17.56
C PHE A 59 -4.90 -1.35 -18.21
N GLU A 60 -6.20 -1.08 -18.20
CA GLU A 60 -6.79 0.14 -18.75
C GLU A 60 -7.73 0.76 -17.72
N PHE A 61 -7.55 2.06 -17.46
CA PHE A 61 -8.35 2.82 -16.51
C PHE A 61 -8.91 4.06 -17.20
N SER A 62 -10.22 4.30 -17.09
CA SER A 62 -10.84 5.46 -17.75
C SER A 62 -10.49 6.76 -17.01
N GLU A 63 -10.52 7.91 -17.71
CA GLU A 63 -10.29 9.21 -17.07
C GLU A 63 -11.32 9.51 -15.99
N GLU A 64 -12.58 9.12 -16.21
CA GLU A 64 -13.66 9.27 -15.22
C GLU A 64 -13.36 8.48 -13.94
N GLU A 65 -12.89 7.24 -14.08
CA GLU A 65 -12.50 6.41 -12.95
C GLU A 65 -11.33 7.04 -12.18
N LEU A 66 -10.29 7.47 -12.89
CA LEU A 66 -9.09 8.04 -12.27
C LEU A 66 -9.35 9.40 -11.61
N THR A 67 -10.11 10.29 -12.24
CA THR A 67 -10.46 11.60 -11.67
C THR A 67 -11.34 11.46 -10.43
N THR A 68 -12.25 10.48 -10.42
CA THR A 68 -13.06 10.14 -9.25
C THR A 68 -12.19 9.59 -8.12
N LEU A 69 -11.30 8.65 -8.43
CA LEU A 69 -10.43 8.02 -7.42
C LEU A 69 -9.44 8.99 -6.81
N PHE A 70 -8.72 9.76 -7.65
CA PHE A 70 -7.70 10.70 -7.19
C PHE A 70 -8.25 12.06 -6.79
N GLN A 71 -9.58 12.26 -6.90
CA GLN A 71 -10.27 13.50 -6.54
C GLN A 71 -9.62 14.73 -7.20
N CYS A 72 -9.28 14.61 -8.48
CA CYS A 72 -8.57 15.63 -9.24
C CYS A 72 -9.27 15.94 -10.57
N SER A 73 -9.02 17.13 -11.12
CA SER A 73 -9.46 17.45 -12.48
C SER A 73 -8.67 16.64 -13.52
N VAL A 74 -9.22 16.53 -14.73
CA VAL A 74 -8.52 15.91 -15.88
C VAL A 74 -7.18 16.60 -16.15
N ASP A 75 -7.13 17.94 -16.07
CA ASP A 75 -5.89 18.72 -16.25
C ASP A 75 -4.79 18.36 -15.22
N ASN A 76 -5.20 18.04 -13.99
CA ASN A 76 -4.27 17.64 -12.93
C ASN A 76 -3.94 16.15 -13.00
N LEU A 77 -4.81 15.32 -13.55
CA LEU A 77 -4.60 13.87 -13.67
C LEU A 77 -3.27 13.57 -14.37
N ARG A 78 -3.04 14.18 -15.54
CA ARG A 78 -1.78 14.01 -16.28
C ARG A 78 -0.56 14.42 -15.44
N LYS A 79 -0.63 15.56 -14.77
CA LYS A 79 0.47 16.09 -13.94
C LYS A 79 0.81 15.15 -12.78
N THR A 80 -0.16 14.37 -12.30
CA THR A 80 0.02 13.37 -11.26
C THR A 80 0.56 12.05 -11.80
N ILE A 81 -0.06 11.48 -12.84
CA ILE A 81 0.26 10.12 -13.32
C ILE A 81 1.52 10.06 -14.18
N GLU A 82 1.84 11.11 -14.95
CA GLU A 82 3.00 11.11 -15.84
C GLU A 82 4.34 10.94 -15.09
N PRO A 83 4.66 11.75 -14.05
CA PRO A 83 5.91 11.57 -13.31
C PRO A 83 5.95 10.25 -12.55
N ALA A 84 4.82 9.82 -11.97
CA ALA A 84 4.71 8.55 -11.25
C ALA A 84 4.98 7.35 -12.17
N ALA A 85 4.32 7.31 -13.34
CA ALA A 85 4.51 6.25 -14.32
C ALA A 85 5.95 6.24 -14.87
N LYS A 86 6.52 7.41 -15.21
CA LYS A 86 7.92 7.51 -15.65
C LYS A 86 8.90 6.97 -14.61
N SER A 87 8.65 7.24 -13.34
CA SER A 87 9.48 6.75 -12.24
C SER A 87 9.34 5.25 -12.07
N LEU A 88 8.11 4.72 -12.06
CA LEU A 88 7.84 3.28 -11.93
C LEU A 88 8.42 2.45 -13.08
N VAL A 89 8.40 2.95 -14.33
CA VAL A 89 9.02 2.27 -15.48
C VAL A 89 10.54 2.09 -15.28
N LYS A 90 11.19 3.06 -14.64
CA LYS A 90 12.66 3.06 -14.46
C LYS A 90 13.10 2.49 -13.12
N ARG A 91 12.15 2.18 -12.23
CA ARG A 91 12.45 1.76 -10.88
C ARG A 91 12.86 0.30 -10.89
N GLU A 92 13.99 -0.01 -10.26
CA GLU A 92 14.34 -1.38 -9.91
C GLU A 92 13.68 -1.75 -8.59
N VAL A 93 12.99 -2.87 -8.59
CA VAL A 93 12.39 -3.51 -7.42
C VAL A 93 13.10 -4.82 -7.24
N SER A 94 13.56 -5.09 -6.02
CA SER A 94 14.20 -6.35 -5.67
C SER A 94 13.34 -7.14 -4.69
N TYR A 95 13.14 -8.41 -4.99
CA TYR A 95 12.73 -9.41 -4.01
C TYR A 95 13.97 -10.23 -3.64
N SER A 96 14.24 -10.40 -2.35
CA SER A 96 15.35 -11.22 -1.87
C SER A 96 14.86 -12.18 -0.79
N SER A 97 15.29 -13.42 -0.89
CA SER A 97 15.03 -14.48 0.09
C SER A 97 16.33 -15.27 0.35
N GLU A 98 16.32 -16.17 1.33
CA GLU A 98 17.46 -17.07 1.58
C GLU A 98 17.82 -17.95 0.36
N ARG A 99 16.89 -18.13 -0.59
CA ARG A 99 17.05 -19.02 -1.75
C ARG A 99 17.47 -18.28 -3.03
N GLY A 100 17.53 -16.95 -3.01
CA GLY A 100 17.88 -16.16 -4.18
C GLY A 100 17.24 -14.78 -4.19
N PHE A 101 17.52 -14.03 -5.25
CA PHE A 101 17.01 -12.68 -5.49
C PHE A 101 16.41 -12.58 -6.89
N ASP A 102 15.48 -11.64 -7.05
CA ASP A 102 14.87 -11.26 -8.31
C ASP A 102 14.84 -9.73 -8.40
N VAL A 103 15.14 -9.17 -9.56
CA VAL A 103 15.17 -7.73 -9.82
C VAL A 103 14.38 -7.44 -11.08
N PHE A 104 13.38 -6.57 -10.95
CA PHE A 104 12.48 -6.25 -12.04
C PHE A 104 11.96 -4.82 -11.94
N SER A 105 11.41 -4.32 -13.04
CA SER A 105 10.65 -3.07 -13.04
C SER A 105 9.17 -3.34 -12.79
N PRO A 106 8.52 -2.60 -11.87
CA PRO A 106 7.13 -2.88 -11.49
C PRO A 106 6.14 -2.63 -12.62
N ILE A 107 6.47 -1.77 -13.59
CA ILE A 107 5.73 -1.63 -14.85
C ILE A 107 6.72 -1.60 -16.01
N ALA A 108 6.37 -2.22 -17.13
CA ALA A 108 7.18 -2.23 -18.35
C ALA A 108 6.87 -1.04 -19.25
N ARG A 109 5.60 -0.60 -19.27
CA ARG A 109 5.15 0.50 -20.12
C ARG A 109 3.93 1.19 -19.51
N ALA A 110 3.84 2.50 -19.75
CA ALA A 110 2.63 3.27 -19.47
C ALA A 110 2.34 4.21 -20.65
N ARG A 111 1.07 4.43 -20.95
CA ARG A 111 0.61 5.34 -22.02
C ARG A 111 -0.64 6.06 -21.55
N TYR A 112 -0.63 7.39 -21.70
CA TYR A 112 -1.78 8.24 -21.47
C TYR A 112 -1.99 9.14 -22.69
N ASN A 113 -3.19 9.11 -23.26
CA ASN A 113 -3.64 10.04 -24.29
C ASN A 113 -4.97 10.63 -23.81
N MET A 114 -5.16 11.93 -23.95
CA MET A 114 -6.39 12.60 -23.51
C MET A 114 -7.61 11.98 -24.20
N GLY A 115 -8.65 11.66 -23.42
CA GLY A 115 -9.85 11.00 -23.93
C GLY A 115 -9.68 9.52 -24.27
N GLN A 116 -8.56 8.89 -23.89
CA GLN A 116 -8.33 7.45 -23.99
C GLN A 116 -8.05 6.87 -22.60
N PRO A 117 -8.30 5.58 -22.37
CA PRO A 117 -7.92 4.94 -21.12
C PRO A 117 -6.41 5.07 -20.86
N PHE A 118 -6.07 5.34 -19.60
CA PHE A 118 -4.70 5.23 -19.13
C PHE A 118 -4.30 3.76 -19.16
N PHE A 119 -3.28 3.45 -19.95
CA PHE A 119 -2.80 2.10 -20.17
C PHE A 119 -1.52 1.86 -19.36
N ILE A 120 -1.49 0.75 -18.64
CA ILE A 120 -0.30 0.23 -17.94
C ILE A 120 -0.06 -1.20 -18.40
N GLU A 121 1.20 -1.54 -18.65
CA GLU A 121 1.63 -2.90 -18.99
C GLU A 121 2.79 -3.30 -18.10
N MET A 122 2.74 -4.54 -17.62
CA MET A 122 3.77 -5.22 -16.87
C MET A 122 4.36 -6.36 -17.71
N ALA A 123 5.57 -6.79 -17.39
CA ALA A 123 6.02 -8.11 -17.85
C ALA A 123 5.11 -9.19 -17.24
N PRO A 124 4.64 -10.18 -18.03
CA PRO A 124 3.76 -11.24 -17.51
C PRO A 124 4.31 -11.96 -16.28
N SER A 125 5.62 -12.25 -16.27
CA SER A 125 6.29 -12.88 -15.12
C SER A 125 6.21 -12.04 -13.84
N VAL A 126 6.23 -10.71 -13.94
CA VAL A 126 6.12 -9.82 -12.78
C VAL A 126 4.68 -9.79 -12.26
N ALA A 127 3.68 -9.81 -13.14
CA ALA A 127 2.28 -9.89 -12.74
C ALA A 127 1.98 -11.21 -12.01
N GLU A 128 2.47 -12.33 -12.53
CA GLU A 128 2.39 -13.65 -11.87
C GLU A 128 3.13 -13.64 -10.53
N LEU A 129 4.36 -13.11 -10.46
CA LEU A 129 5.11 -12.98 -9.21
C LEU A 129 4.33 -12.20 -8.14
N LEU A 130 3.68 -11.09 -8.52
CA LEU A 130 2.83 -10.33 -7.59
C LEU A 130 1.63 -11.17 -7.13
N ALA A 131 0.97 -11.89 -8.04
CA ALA A 131 -0.16 -12.74 -7.71
C ALA A 131 0.24 -13.88 -6.75
N GLU A 132 1.34 -14.57 -7.01
CA GLU A 132 1.89 -15.62 -6.14
C GLU A 132 2.20 -15.09 -4.74
N ASN A 133 2.82 -13.90 -4.66
CA ASN A 133 3.12 -13.30 -3.36
C ASN A 133 1.86 -12.80 -2.64
N VAL A 134 0.82 -12.37 -3.36
CA VAL A 134 -0.49 -12.13 -2.75
C VAL A 134 -1.07 -13.42 -2.19
N GLU A 135 -0.97 -14.55 -2.90
CA GLU A 135 -1.44 -15.85 -2.39
C GLU A 135 -0.64 -16.31 -1.15
N ALA A 136 0.67 -16.03 -1.10
CA ALA A 136 1.54 -16.36 0.04
C ALA A 136 1.30 -15.48 1.28
N GLY A 137 0.90 -14.22 1.09
CA GLY A 137 0.57 -13.31 2.19
C GLY A 137 0.46 -11.86 1.78
N PHE A 138 -0.59 -11.18 2.25
CA PHE A 138 -0.92 -9.83 1.81
C PHE A 138 -1.48 -8.94 2.92
N SER A 139 -1.43 -7.64 2.68
CA SER A 139 -2.22 -6.64 3.39
C SER A 139 -3.41 -6.25 2.53
N GLU A 140 -4.64 -6.44 3.03
CA GLU A 140 -5.84 -6.00 2.32
C GLU A 140 -6.17 -4.56 2.71
N ILE A 141 -6.04 -3.63 1.76
CA ILE A 141 -6.11 -2.20 2.00
C ILE A 141 -7.37 -1.63 1.34
N ASP A 142 -8.09 -0.77 2.05
CA ASP A 142 -9.20 0.01 1.48
C ASP A 142 -8.63 1.06 0.51
N PHE A 143 -9.04 0.98 -0.74
CA PHE A 143 -8.42 1.80 -1.79
C PHE A 143 -8.85 3.27 -1.69
N LYS A 144 -10.10 3.55 -1.27
CA LYS A 144 -10.60 4.92 -1.11
C LYS A 144 -9.85 5.65 0.00
N LEU A 145 -9.64 4.99 1.15
CA LEU A 145 -8.80 5.51 2.22
C LEU A 145 -7.35 5.67 1.76
N PHE A 146 -6.82 4.70 1.03
CA PHE A 146 -5.43 4.77 0.57
C PHE A 146 -5.15 5.97 -0.33
N VAL A 147 -6.00 6.25 -1.32
CA VAL A 147 -5.82 7.38 -2.25
C VAL A 147 -6.14 8.72 -1.59
N SER A 148 -6.98 8.76 -0.55
CA SER A 148 -7.27 10.00 0.19
C SER A 148 -6.08 10.48 1.02
N LEU A 149 -5.16 9.58 1.37
CA LEU A 149 -3.91 9.88 2.08
C LEU A 149 -2.89 10.53 1.12
N SER A 150 -2.35 11.70 1.46
CA SER A 150 -1.58 12.52 0.49
C SER A 150 -0.07 12.27 0.52
N GLY A 151 0.45 11.68 1.59
CA GLY A 151 1.85 11.41 1.83
C GLY A 151 2.19 9.91 1.79
N ARG A 152 3.48 9.63 1.58
CA ARG A 152 3.99 8.27 1.43
C ARG A 152 3.97 7.47 2.74
N TYR A 153 4.13 8.13 3.89
CA TYR A 153 4.32 7.46 5.17
C TYR A 153 3.03 6.90 5.72
N GLU A 154 1.94 7.66 5.64
CA GLU A 154 0.62 7.20 6.08
C GLU A 154 0.14 6.00 5.28
N ARG A 155 0.45 5.93 3.98
CA ARG A 155 0.13 4.79 3.13
C ARG A 155 0.93 3.54 3.51
N ARG A 156 2.23 3.71 3.80
CA ARG A 156 3.09 2.62 4.31
C ARG A 156 2.65 2.12 5.68
N LEU A 157 2.25 3.03 6.57
CA LEU A 157 1.68 2.67 7.87
C LEU A 157 0.32 1.99 7.73
N LEU A 158 -0.54 2.44 6.82
CA LEU A 158 -1.82 1.81 6.52
C LEU A 158 -1.63 0.38 6.02
N LYS A 159 -0.60 0.11 5.21
CA LYS A 159 -0.20 -1.26 4.84
C LYS A 159 0.11 -2.10 6.09
N ALA A 160 0.98 -1.59 6.98
CA ALA A 160 1.41 -2.33 8.17
C ALA A 160 0.21 -2.68 9.07
N LEU A 161 -0.70 -1.73 9.26
CA LEU A 161 -1.92 -1.89 10.03
C LEU A 161 -2.87 -2.90 9.35
N SER A 162 -3.05 -2.77 8.03
CA SER A 162 -3.94 -3.61 7.23
C SER A 162 -3.54 -5.09 7.24
N GLN A 163 -2.25 -5.41 7.40
CA GLN A 163 -1.76 -6.79 7.49
C GLN A 163 -2.44 -7.58 8.63
N TRP A 164 -2.70 -6.92 9.77
CA TRP A 164 -3.22 -7.57 10.97
C TRP A 164 -4.62 -7.08 11.36
N LYS A 165 -5.31 -6.38 10.46
CA LYS A 165 -6.62 -5.72 10.74
C LYS A 165 -7.71 -6.65 11.26
N HIS A 166 -7.62 -7.95 10.97
CA HIS A 166 -8.56 -8.98 11.44
C HIS A 166 -8.05 -9.77 12.67
N ASN A 167 -6.87 -9.46 13.19
CA ASN A 167 -6.30 -10.12 14.35
C ASN A 167 -6.05 -9.11 15.48
N PRO A 168 -7.01 -8.89 16.40
CA PRO A 168 -6.91 -7.89 17.45
C PRO A 168 -5.82 -8.19 18.49
N SER A 169 -5.27 -9.42 18.51
CA SER A 169 -4.18 -9.80 19.41
C SER A 169 -2.77 -9.45 18.89
N LYS A 170 -2.66 -9.11 17.60
CA LYS A 170 -1.39 -8.79 16.96
C LYS A 170 -1.15 -7.29 16.97
N GLU A 171 0.00 -6.89 17.50
CA GLU A 171 0.44 -5.50 17.46
C GLU A 171 1.54 -5.31 16.42
N VAL A 172 1.48 -4.20 15.70
CA VAL A 172 2.54 -3.79 14.80
C VAL A 172 3.60 -3.05 15.63
N LYS A 173 4.71 -3.73 15.90
CA LYS A 173 5.85 -3.19 16.66
C LYS A 173 7.11 -3.27 15.82
N PHE A 174 7.81 -2.15 15.71
CA PHE A 174 9.09 -2.04 15.00
C PHE A 174 10.18 -1.60 15.97
N LYS A 175 11.41 -2.09 15.80
CA LYS A 175 12.59 -1.35 16.25
C LYS A 175 12.68 -0.07 15.43
N ILE A 176 13.23 0.99 15.99
CA ILE A 176 13.32 2.27 15.26
C ILE A 176 14.13 2.13 13.96
N GLN A 177 15.16 1.29 13.90
CA GLN A 177 15.89 1.06 12.66
C GLN A 177 15.02 0.34 11.62
N ASP A 178 14.44 -0.81 11.97
CA ASP A 178 13.51 -1.55 11.11
C ASP A 178 12.35 -0.67 10.62
N TYR A 179 11.86 0.24 11.47
CA TYR A 179 10.83 1.20 11.11
C TYR A 179 11.29 2.15 10.00
N ARG A 180 12.50 2.72 10.11
CA ARG A 180 13.07 3.64 9.11
C ARG A 180 13.18 2.95 7.76
N ASP A 181 13.66 1.70 7.76
CA ASP A 181 13.80 0.89 6.56
C ASP A 181 12.41 0.56 5.96
N TYR A 182 11.45 0.18 6.81
CA TYR A 182 10.08 -0.16 6.42
C TYR A 182 9.33 0.99 5.73
N ILE A 183 9.55 2.25 6.17
CA ILE A 183 8.93 3.43 5.54
C ILE A 183 9.79 4.05 4.43
N GLY A 184 10.97 3.49 4.17
CA GLY A 184 11.85 3.89 3.06
C GLY A 184 12.54 5.22 3.27
N LEU A 185 13.03 5.48 4.49
CA LEU A 185 13.91 6.62 4.74
C LEU A 185 15.32 6.34 4.23
N GLU A 186 15.91 7.33 3.59
CA GLU A 186 17.32 7.30 3.22
C GLU A 186 18.22 7.60 4.43
N ASP A 187 19.50 7.24 4.29
CA ASP A 187 20.53 7.58 5.27
C ASP A 187 20.62 9.11 5.44
N GLY A 188 20.62 9.58 6.69
CA GLY A 188 20.62 11.01 6.98
C GLY A 188 19.23 11.65 7.10
N GLU A 189 18.13 11.00 6.67
CA GLU A 189 16.79 11.58 6.83
C GLU A 189 16.31 11.56 8.30
N TYR A 190 15.79 12.68 8.78
CA TYR A 190 15.19 12.79 10.12
C TYR A 190 16.05 12.20 11.26
N GLN A 191 17.36 12.45 11.26
CA GLN A 191 18.28 11.95 12.31
C GLN A 191 17.85 12.32 13.72
N ARG A 192 17.21 13.49 13.89
CA ARG A 192 16.61 13.87 15.17
C ARG A 192 15.31 13.10 15.40
N THR A 193 15.23 12.36 16.50
CA THR A 193 14.05 11.56 16.88
C THR A 193 12.75 12.37 16.86
N GLU A 194 12.78 13.63 17.30
CA GLU A 194 11.61 14.50 17.26
C GLU A 194 11.10 14.72 15.82
N ALA A 195 12.01 14.94 14.86
CA ALA A 195 11.66 15.12 13.46
C ALA A 195 11.10 13.82 12.88
N LEU A 196 11.74 12.68 13.18
CA LEU A 196 11.27 11.34 12.77
C LEU A 196 9.84 11.13 13.26
N VAL A 197 9.60 11.26 14.57
CA VAL A 197 8.28 11.03 15.18
C VAL A 197 7.24 11.99 14.61
N ARG A 198 7.55 13.29 14.53
CA ARG A 198 6.59 14.29 14.06
C ARG A 198 6.17 14.05 12.60
N LYS A 199 7.14 13.76 11.72
CA LYS A 199 6.93 13.70 10.26
C LYS A 199 6.47 12.35 9.75
N THR A 200 6.88 11.26 10.39
CA THR A 200 6.67 9.89 9.87
C THR A 200 5.68 9.07 10.70
N ILE A 201 5.48 9.43 11.98
CA ILE A 201 4.58 8.69 12.88
C ILE A 201 3.35 9.54 13.21
N LYS A 202 3.53 10.64 13.95
CA LYS A 202 2.43 11.41 14.54
C LYS A 202 1.50 11.98 13.48
N LYS A 203 2.02 12.73 12.50
CA LYS A 203 1.20 13.30 11.43
C LYS A 203 0.55 12.19 10.58
N PRO A 204 1.30 11.20 10.06
CA PRO A 204 0.71 10.11 9.28
C PRO A 204 -0.40 9.33 10.00
N ILE A 205 -0.23 8.99 11.28
CA ILE A 205 -1.26 8.28 12.06
C ILE A 205 -2.49 9.16 12.28
N SER A 206 -2.30 10.44 12.57
CA SER A 206 -3.41 11.40 12.67
C SER A 206 -4.20 11.45 11.36
N ASP A 207 -3.51 11.54 10.22
CA ASP A 207 -4.13 11.61 8.90
C ASP A 207 -4.91 10.31 8.58
N ILE A 208 -4.41 9.13 8.99
CA ILE A 208 -5.14 7.85 8.87
C ILE A 208 -6.41 7.87 9.72
N ILE A 209 -6.32 8.24 11.00
CA ILE A 209 -7.47 8.27 11.91
C ILE A 209 -8.56 9.18 11.34
N GLU A 210 -8.19 10.41 10.97
CA GLU A 210 -9.11 11.43 10.44
C GLU A 210 -9.80 10.95 9.15
N LYS A 211 -9.03 10.49 8.17
CA LYS A 211 -9.55 10.12 6.84
C LYS A 211 -10.23 8.74 6.81
N SER A 212 -10.03 7.92 7.83
CA SER A 212 -10.68 6.61 7.94
C SER A 212 -12.14 6.66 8.36
N GLU A 213 -12.66 7.84 8.73
CA GLU A 213 -14.05 8.06 9.10
C GLU A 213 -14.52 7.07 10.20
N GLY A 214 -13.62 6.78 11.16
CA GLY A 214 -13.88 5.89 12.29
C GLY A 214 -13.53 4.41 12.06
N CYS A 215 -13.06 4.02 10.87
CA CYS A 215 -12.63 2.65 10.61
C CYS A 215 -11.32 2.28 11.31
N TRP A 216 -10.45 3.26 11.60
CA TRP A 216 -9.22 3.06 12.37
C TRP A 216 -9.27 3.84 13.68
N VAL A 217 -9.36 3.11 14.79
CA VAL A 217 -9.61 3.68 16.12
C VAL A 217 -8.39 3.50 17.03
N PRO A 218 -7.88 4.58 17.67
CA PRO A 218 -6.84 4.50 18.69
C PRO A 218 -7.20 3.57 19.86
N THR A 219 -6.24 2.76 20.27
CA THR A 219 -6.37 1.83 21.40
C THR A 219 -5.49 2.22 22.59
N ASP A 220 -4.61 3.22 22.44
CA ASP A 220 -3.84 3.76 23.54
C ASP A 220 -4.67 4.75 24.39
N PRO A 221 -4.39 4.88 25.70
CA PRO A 221 -5.16 5.76 26.59
C PRO A 221 -5.18 7.23 26.16
N GLU A 222 -4.11 7.69 25.52
CA GLU A 222 -3.94 9.07 25.06
C GLU A 222 -4.56 9.33 23.67
N LYS A 223 -5.14 8.28 23.06
CA LYS A 223 -5.76 8.29 21.73
C LYS A 223 -4.85 8.82 20.61
N LYS A 224 -3.54 8.62 20.73
CA LYS A 224 -2.54 9.04 19.75
C LYS A 224 -2.44 8.10 18.55
N GLY A 225 -2.85 6.84 18.72
CA GLY A 225 -2.71 5.76 17.75
C GLY A 225 -1.31 5.12 17.72
N PHE A 226 -0.40 5.49 18.63
CA PHE A 226 0.93 4.89 18.74
C PHE A 226 1.53 5.03 20.14
N LEU A 227 2.53 4.19 20.43
CA LEU A 227 3.34 4.23 21.63
C LEU A 227 4.83 4.17 21.26
N LEU A 228 5.64 5.03 21.87
CA LEU A 228 7.10 4.97 21.79
C LEU A 228 7.64 4.39 23.09
N THR A 229 8.43 3.32 23.00
CA THR A 229 9.01 2.67 24.18
C THR A 229 10.53 2.67 24.13
N ARG A 230 11.12 2.51 25.32
CA ARG A 230 12.56 2.38 25.52
C ARG A 230 12.80 1.01 26.12
N GLU A 231 13.69 0.25 25.52
CA GLU A 231 14.17 -1.01 26.06
C GLU A 231 15.67 -0.86 26.36
N GLY A 232 16.08 -1.18 27.59
CA GLY A 232 17.45 -1.00 28.07
C GLY A 232 17.69 0.33 28.79
N LYS A 233 18.97 0.66 29.03
CA LYS A 233 19.40 1.76 29.91
C LYS A 233 19.53 3.14 29.21
N GLY A 234 19.20 3.22 27.92
CA GLY A 234 19.36 4.43 27.10
C GLY A 234 18.23 5.45 27.26
N ARG A 235 18.50 6.71 26.88
CA ARG A 235 17.49 7.79 26.84
C ARG A 235 16.68 7.84 25.53
N ALA A 236 17.18 7.21 24.47
CA ALA A 236 16.53 7.18 23.17
C ALA A 236 15.39 6.15 23.12
N TYR A 237 14.35 6.45 22.33
CA TYR A 237 13.32 5.46 22.00
C TYR A 237 13.93 4.37 21.12
N THR A 238 13.58 3.12 21.42
CA THR A 238 14.09 1.95 20.70
C THR A 238 13.01 1.29 19.85
N HIS A 239 11.74 1.50 20.21
CA HIS A 239 10.60 0.91 19.49
C HIS A 239 9.48 1.92 19.26
N VAL A 240 8.74 1.68 18.18
CA VAL A 240 7.42 2.24 17.93
C VAL A 240 6.42 1.10 17.83
N THR A 241 5.29 1.24 18.52
CA THR A 241 4.15 0.32 18.42
C THR A 241 2.95 1.09 17.90
N LEU A 242 2.34 0.62 16.82
CA LEU A 242 1.08 1.19 16.32
C LEU A 242 -0.07 0.66 17.18
N LYS A 243 -0.93 1.56 17.64
CA LYS A 243 -2.03 1.30 18.58
C LYS A 243 -3.35 1.71 17.94
N LEU A 244 -3.67 1.09 16.81
CA LEU A 244 -4.92 1.28 16.10
C LEU A 244 -5.62 -0.08 15.92
N ARG A 245 -6.94 -0.10 16.10
CA ARG A 245 -7.80 -1.23 15.80
C ARG A 245 -8.68 -0.90 14.60
N TYR A 246 -8.88 -1.88 13.73
CA TYR A 246 -9.84 -1.77 12.63
C TYR A 246 -11.26 -2.05 13.13
N ASP A 247 -12.20 -1.16 12.81
CA ASP A 247 -13.63 -1.30 13.11
C ASP A 247 -14.46 -1.26 11.82
N PRO A 248 -14.86 -2.43 11.27
CA PRO A 248 -15.60 -2.49 10.01
C PRO A 248 -17.03 -1.94 10.12
N LYS A 249 -17.59 -1.77 11.34
CA LYS A 249 -18.96 -1.29 11.51
C LYS A 249 -19.09 0.21 11.24
N ALA A 250 -18.01 0.97 11.42
CA ALA A 250 -17.97 2.39 11.05
C ALA A 250 -18.09 2.59 9.51
N ALA A 251 -17.56 1.65 8.72
CA ALA A 251 -17.63 1.69 7.25
C ALA A 251 -19.06 1.48 6.69
N LEU A 252 -20.01 0.99 7.49
CA LEU A 252 -21.40 0.70 7.08
C LEU A 252 -22.39 1.84 7.41
N LEU A 253 -21.93 2.90 8.09
CA LEU A 253 -22.75 4.05 8.48
C LEU A 253 -22.63 5.23 7.50
N LEU A 254 -22.00 5.00 6.33
CA LEU A 254 -21.72 5.95 5.25
C LEU A 254 -22.07 5.34 3.89
#